data_AF-A0AA48M6R2-F1
#
_entry.id   AF-A0AA48M6R2-F1
#
_cell.length_a   1.000
_cell.length_b   1.000
_cell.length_c   1.000
_cell.angle_alpha   90.00
_cell.angle_beta   90.00
_cell.angle_gamma   90.00
#
_symmetry.space_group_name_H-M   'P 1'
#
loop_
_entity.id
_entity.type
_entity.pdbx_description
1 polymer ?
#
loop_
_entity_poly.entity_id
_entity_poly.type
_entity_poly.pdbx_seq_one_letter_code
_entity_poly.pdbx_strand_id
1 'polypeptide(L)'
;MAAPTRKFSTAARARGRLADPVALGRFRRGHGEILDPDAWLKVLANTLAAVPPKERPPRNGTAPPAVYLDLRDSTLASHAARCCVEADFDQVRAQVAATKDWLRTRRRDGKKLRVMMRMDEIGRLLGITEEERLALKIYSLGTMDGSPAKRARAKRERDREHKEPVRWLQGARPRDVYERQSRAFRGSALGRKRASVAGRWRRNVAR
;
A
#
# COMPACT_ATOMS: atom_id res chain seq x y z
N MET A 1 9.09 9.52 -23.79
CA MET A 1 10.01 9.10 -22.70
C MET A 1 9.17 8.70 -21.49
N ALA A 2 9.20 7.43 -21.07
CA ALA A 2 8.47 6.99 -19.88
C ALA A 2 9.22 7.46 -18.62
N ALA A 3 8.54 8.15 -17.71
CA ALA A 3 9.14 8.57 -16.45
C ALA A 3 9.66 7.34 -15.69
N PRO A 4 10.87 7.38 -15.11
CA PRO A 4 11.41 6.27 -14.35
C PRO A 4 10.48 6.00 -13.16
N THR A 5 9.86 4.81 -13.13
CA THR A 5 9.09 4.35 -11.99
C THR A 5 10.05 4.15 -10.83
N ARG A 6 10.06 5.10 -9.87
CA ARG A 6 10.82 4.96 -8.63
C ARG A 6 10.38 3.68 -7.93
N LYS A 7 11.22 2.65 -7.96
CA LYS A 7 11.01 1.42 -7.20
C LYS A 7 11.09 1.77 -5.71
N PHE A 8 10.01 1.59 -4.97
CA PHE A 8 10.02 1.81 -3.53
C PHE A 8 10.99 0.86 -2.82
N SER A 9 11.77 1.41 -1.89
CA SER A 9 12.65 0.60 -1.03
C SER A 9 11.83 -0.41 -0.22
N THR A 10 12.47 -1.51 0.17
CA THR A 10 11.83 -2.54 1.00
C THR A 10 11.37 -1.95 2.34
N ALA A 11 12.14 -1.02 2.91
CA ALA A 11 11.77 -0.29 4.12
C ALA A 11 10.49 0.55 3.96
N ALA A 12 10.35 1.28 2.85
CA ALA A 12 9.14 2.06 2.57
C ALA A 12 7.89 1.16 2.48
N ARG A 13 8.02 -0.01 1.83
CA ARG A 13 6.94 -1.00 1.75
C ARG A 13 6.60 -1.61 3.11
N ALA A 14 7.59 -1.89 3.95
CA ALA A 14 7.39 -2.42 5.28
C ALA A 14 6.65 -1.42 6.18
N ARG A 15 7.00 -0.12 6.12
CA ARG A 15 6.31 0.93 6.88
C ARG A 15 4.83 1.01 6.53
N GLY A 16 4.50 1.03 5.24
CA GLY A 16 3.10 1.01 4.80
C GLY A 16 2.36 -0.22 5.31
N ARG A 17 2.99 -1.39 5.25
CA ARG A 17 2.41 -2.64 5.76
C ARG A 17 2.26 -2.73 7.27
N LEU A 18 3.04 -1.98 8.05
CA LEU A 18 2.93 -1.94 9.50
C LEU A 18 1.89 -0.92 9.99
N ALA A 19 1.49 0.03 9.14
CA ALA A 19 0.44 1.00 9.47
C ALA A 19 -0.96 0.37 9.48
N ASP A 20 -1.26 -0.47 8.49
CA ASP A 20 -2.58 -1.08 8.34
C ASP A 20 -2.97 -2.02 9.51
N PRO A 21 -2.09 -2.91 10.02
CA PRO A 21 -2.37 -3.71 11.21
C PRO A 21 -2.65 -2.85 12.46
N VAL A 22 -2.01 -1.68 12.60
CA VAL A 22 -2.28 -0.78 13.73
C VAL A 22 -3.70 -0.23 13.65
N ALA A 23 -4.17 0.17 12.47
CA ALA A 23 -5.53 0.62 12.27
C ALA A 23 -6.55 -0.50 12.55
N LEU A 24 -6.29 -1.70 12.03
CA LEU A 24 -7.13 -2.88 12.24
C LEU A 24 -7.23 -3.27 13.72
N GLY A 25 -6.09 -3.33 14.43
CA GLY A 25 -6.04 -3.76 15.82
C GLY A 25 -6.81 -2.81 16.74
N ARG A 26 -6.67 -1.49 16.51
CA ARG A 26 -7.44 -0.48 17.23
C ARG A 26 -8.94 -0.55 16.93
N PHE A 27 -9.32 -0.79 15.68
CA PHE A 27 -10.71 -0.95 15.29
C PHE A 27 -11.35 -2.14 16.02
N ARG A 28 -10.73 -3.31 15.96
CA ARG A 28 -11.21 -4.54 16.60
C ARG A 28 -11.26 -4.43 18.11
N ARG A 29 -10.24 -3.83 18.73
CA ARG A 29 -10.24 -3.54 20.17
C ARG A 29 -11.39 -2.61 20.56
N GLY A 30 -11.69 -1.61 19.73
CA GLY A 30 -12.85 -0.73 19.93
C GLY A 30 -14.20 -1.45 19.86
N HIS A 31 -14.26 -2.61 19.21
CA HIS A 31 -15.43 -3.49 19.14
C HIS A 31 -15.41 -4.61 20.20
N GLY A 32 -14.44 -4.58 21.13
CA GLY A 32 -14.32 -5.57 22.21
C GLY A 32 -13.72 -6.90 21.78
N GLU A 33 -13.15 -7.00 20.58
CA GLU A 33 -12.50 -8.23 20.13
C GLU A 33 -11.14 -8.44 20.83
N ILE A 34 -10.87 -9.69 21.18
CA ILE A 34 -9.58 -10.15 21.67
C ILE A 34 -8.75 -10.61 20.47
N LEU A 35 -7.57 -10.03 20.29
CA LEU A 35 -6.68 -10.33 19.17
C LEU A 35 -5.82 -11.56 19.50
N ASP A 36 -5.77 -12.54 18.60
CA ASP A 36 -4.88 -13.71 18.72
C ASP A 36 -3.39 -13.29 18.68
N PRO A 37 -2.65 -13.37 19.80
CA PRO A 37 -1.28 -12.91 19.86
C PRO A 37 -0.38 -13.61 18.86
N ASP A 38 -0.56 -14.91 18.62
CA ASP A 38 0.34 -15.71 17.80
C ASP A 38 0.26 -15.32 16.32
N ALA A 39 -0.95 -15.22 15.77
CA ALA A 39 -1.15 -14.77 14.40
C ALA A 39 -0.61 -13.36 14.17
N TRP A 40 -0.88 -12.44 15.11
CA TRP A 40 -0.45 -11.05 15.02
C TRP A 40 1.08 -10.90 15.11
N LEU A 41 1.71 -11.52 16.11
CA LEU A 41 3.16 -11.50 16.28
C LEU A 41 3.88 -12.08 15.06
N LYS A 42 3.36 -13.17 14.48
CA LYS A 42 3.92 -13.79 13.27
C LYS A 42 3.89 -12.84 12.06
N VAL A 43 2.79 -12.12 11.84
CA VAL A 43 2.65 -11.14 10.74
C VAL A 43 3.61 -9.96 10.93
N LEU A 44 3.66 -9.40 12.14
CA LEU A 44 4.53 -8.28 12.48
C LEU A 44 6.01 -8.67 12.37
N ALA A 45 6.39 -9.81 12.94
CA ALA A 45 7.76 -10.32 12.91
C ALA A 45 8.24 -10.58 11.48
N ASN A 46 7.40 -11.17 10.62
CA ASN A 46 7.74 -11.37 9.21
C ASN A 46 7.96 -10.04 8.46
N THR A 47 7.13 -9.04 8.74
CA THR A 47 7.22 -7.73 8.10
C THR A 47 8.49 -6.98 8.51
N LEU A 48 8.86 -7.04 9.80
CA LEU A 48 10.11 -6.49 10.32
C LEU A 48 11.34 -7.25 9.77
N ALA A 49 11.30 -8.59 9.77
CA ALA A 49 12.38 -9.44 9.23
C ALA A 49 12.71 -9.18 7.76
N ALA A 50 11.76 -8.67 6.97
CA ALA A 50 11.98 -8.36 5.57
C ALA A 50 12.89 -7.13 5.36
N VAL A 51 13.10 -6.29 6.38
CA VAL A 51 13.92 -5.09 6.27
C VAL A 51 15.38 -5.41 6.62
N PRO A 52 16.37 -4.99 5.79
CA PRO A 52 17.78 -5.18 6.09
C PRO A 52 18.21 -4.50 7.41
N PRO A 53 19.08 -5.10 8.24
CA PRO A 53 19.61 -4.46 9.45
C PRO A 53 20.53 -3.25 9.21
N LYS A 54 20.73 -2.81 7.95
CA LYS A 54 21.65 -1.72 7.59
C LYS A 54 21.12 -0.92 6.39
N GLU A 55 20.31 0.08 6.68
CA GLU A 55 20.40 1.38 6.00
C GLU A 55 20.73 2.38 7.11
N ARG A 56 22.02 2.65 7.37
CA ARG A 56 22.38 3.82 8.17
C ARG A 56 21.72 5.02 7.48
N PRO A 57 21.05 5.94 8.20
CA PRO A 57 20.54 7.13 7.56
C PRO A 57 21.70 7.80 6.81
N PRO A 58 21.47 8.32 5.58
CA PRO A 58 22.46 9.14 4.92
C PRO A 58 22.90 10.25 5.90
N ARG A 59 24.21 10.49 5.99
CA ARG A 59 24.85 11.45 6.91
C ARG A 59 24.28 12.88 6.76
N ASN A 60 23.60 13.13 5.64
CA ASN A 60 22.92 14.37 5.31
C ASN A 60 21.45 14.24 5.75
N GLY A 61 21.10 14.87 6.88
CA GLY A 61 19.94 14.59 7.73
C GLY A 61 18.55 14.92 7.17
N THR A 62 18.24 14.53 5.94
CA THR A 62 16.91 14.73 5.33
C THR A 62 16.05 13.47 5.36
N ALA A 63 16.64 12.30 5.60
CA ALA A 63 15.88 11.07 5.80
C ALA A 63 15.68 10.85 7.30
N PRO A 64 14.44 10.62 7.79
CA PRO A 64 14.26 10.20 9.17
C PRO A 64 15.18 9.00 9.39
N PRO A 65 15.84 8.89 10.57
CA PRO A 65 16.70 7.75 10.88
C PRO A 65 15.98 6.48 10.45
N ALA A 66 16.68 5.45 9.99
CA ALA A 66 16.04 4.16 9.74
C ALA A 66 15.47 3.63 11.08
N VAL A 67 14.30 4.13 11.46
CA VAL A 67 13.63 3.97 12.74
C VAL A 67 13.22 2.52 12.80
N TYR A 68 13.92 1.74 13.62
CA TYR A 68 13.57 0.44 14.18
C TYR A 68 12.71 -0.49 13.31
N LEU A 69 13.08 -0.71 12.05
CA LEU A 69 12.46 -1.78 11.25
C LEU A 69 13.20 -3.11 11.37
N ASP A 70 14.15 -3.22 12.30
CA ASP A 70 14.91 -4.42 12.58
C ASP A 70 14.14 -5.34 13.53
N LEU A 71 14.17 -6.64 13.26
CA LEU A 71 13.51 -7.63 14.09
C LEU A 71 14.28 -7.83 15.40
N ARG A 72 13.77 -7.21 16.46
CA ARG A 72 14.22 -7.33 17.86
C ARG A 72 13.01 -7.47 18.77
N ASP A 73 13.24 -8.00 19.97
CA ASP A 73 12.21 -8.21 20.98
C ASP A 73 11.48 -6.89 21.31
N SER A 74 12.25 -5.81 21.57
CA SER A 74 11.68 -4.49 21.85
C SER A 74 10.91 -3.89 20.66
N THR A 75 11.40 -4.08 19.44
CA THR A 75 10.71 -3.61 18.23
C THR A 75 9.39 -4.34 18.03
N LEU A 76 9.39 -5.67 18.16
CA LEU A 76 8.19 -6.49 17.99
C LEU A 76 7.17 -6.17 19.09
N ALA A 77 7.60 -6.10 20.35
CA ALA A 77 6.74 -5.71 21.47
C ALA A 77 6.11 -4.33 21.26
N SER A 78 6.90 -3.34 20.83
CA SER A 78 6.40 -1.99 20.53
C SER A 78 5.34 -2.00 19.43
N HIS A 79 5.54 -2.78 18.37
CA HIS A 79 4.55 -2.89 17.30
C HIS A 79 3.30 -3.66 17.74
N ALA A 80 3.44 -4.74 18.52
CA ALA A 80 2.32 -5.50 19.07
C ALA A 80 1.43 -4.60 19.96
N ALA A 81 2.04 -3.82 20.86
CA ALA A 81 1.33 -2.88 21.71
C ALA A 81 0.57 -1.81 20.91
N ARG A 82 1.17 -1.29 19.82
CA ARG A 82 0.50 -0.31 18.93
C ARG A 82 -0.71 -0.90 18.22
N CYS A 83 -0.70 -2.20 17.96
CA CYS A 83 -1.81 -2.96 17.40
C CYS A 83 -2.80 -3.43 18.47
N CYS A 84 -2.63 -3.06 19.75
CA CYS A 84 -3.48 -3.51 20.86
C CYS A 84 -3.46 -5.04 21.07
N VAL A 85 -2.35 -5.70 20.72
CA VAL A 85 -2.16 -7.13 20.95
C VAL A 85 -1.68 -7.36 22.37
N GLU A 86 -2.41 -8.16 23.13
CA GLU A 86 -2.07 -8.57 24.48
C GLU A 86 -1.15 -9.81 24.42
N ALA A 87 0.15 -9.56 24.22
CA ALA A 87 1.17 -10.60 24.21
C ALA A 87 2.10 -10.45 25.41
N ASP A 88 2.44 -11.56 26.06
CA ASP A 88 3.49 -11.57 27.07
C ASP A 88 4.89 -11.46 26.43
N PHE A 89 5.89 -11.16 27.26
CA PHE A 89 7.25 -10.97 26.77
C PHE A 89 7.88 -12.27 26.25
N ASP A 90 7.48 -13.43 26.77
CA ASP A 90 8.02 -14.73 26.39
C ASP A 90 7.50 -15.17 25.01
N GLN A 91 6.23 -14.90 24.69
CA GLN A 91 5.62 -15.04 23.37
C GLN A 91 6.34 -14.16 22.34
N VAL A 92 6.63 -12.90 22.70
CA VAL A 92 7.41 -12.00 21.84
C VAL A 92 8.79 -12.59 21.56
N ARG A 93 9.51 -13.02 22.60
CA ARG A 93 10.86 -13.63 22.46
C ARG A 93 10.82 -14.91 21.63
N ALA A 94 9.87 -15.79 21.90
CA ALA A 94 9.67 -17.04 21.18
C ALA A 94 9.43 -16.78 19.69
N GLN A 95 8.58 -15.82 19.35
CA GLN A 95 8.31 -15.47 17.95
C GLN A 95 9.52 -14.84 17.26
N VAL A 96 10.30 -13.99 17.94
CA VAL A 96 11.55 -13.45 17.39
C VAL A 96 12.55 -14.56 17.12
N ALA A 97 12.74 -15.49 18.07
CA ALA A 97 13.63 -16.63 17.91
C ALA A 97 13.20 -17.52 16.73
N ALA A 98 11.93 -17.93 16.68
CA ALA A 98 11.38 -18.73 15.59
C ALA A 98 11.57 -18.06 14.22
N THR A 99 11.39 -16.73 14.15
CA THR A 99 11.55 -15.99 12.89
C THR A 99 13.02 -15.91 12.47
N LYS A 100 13.94 -15.69 13.41
CA LYS A 100 15.39 -15.72 13.15
C LYS A 100 15.84 -17.11 12.69
N ASP A 101 15.31 -18.17 13.28
CA ASP A 101 15.62 -19.55 12.90
C ASP A 101 15.15 -19.87 11.49
N TRP A 102 13.93 -19.48 11.18
CA TRP A 102 13.41 -19.56 9.81
C TRP A 102 14.30 -18.82 8.80
N LEU A 103 14.78 -17.61 9.12
CA LEU A 103 15.72 -16.87 8.26
C LEU A 103 17.06 -17.62 8.11
N ARG A 104 17.58 -18.22 9.19
CA ARG A 104 18.81 -19.02 9.15
C ARG A 104 18.65 -20.22 8.22
N THR A 105 17.55 -20.96 8.34
CA THR A 105 17.24 -22.11 7.47
C THR A 105 17.11 -21.70 6.02
N ARG A 106 16.39 -20.60 5.71
CA ARG A 106 16.31 -20.09 4.33
C ARG A 106 17.66 -19.70 3.75
N ARG A 107 18.58 -19.19 4.58
CA ARG A 107 19.95 -18.86 4.16
C ARG A 107 20.70 -20.10 3.72
N ARG A 108 20.61 -21.15 4.54
CA ARG A 108 21.23 -22.46 4.26
C ARG A 108 20.71 -23.05 2.95
N ASP A 109 19.41 -22.90 2.68
CA ASP A 109 18.77 -23.39 1.46
C ASP A 109 19.04 -22.53 0.21
N GLY A 110 19.81 -21.43 0.30
CA GLY A 110 20.00 -20.49 -0.81
C GLY A 110 18.72 -19.75 -1.22
N LYS A 111 17.67 -19.77 -0.41
CA LYS A 111 16.38 -19.11 -0.69
C LYS A 111 16.48 -17.61 -0.39
N LYS A 112 15.66 -16.81 -1.06
CA LYS A 112 15.53 -15.37 -0.77
C LYS A 112 15.14 -15.17 0.70
N LEU A 113 16.00 -14.50 1.46
CA LEU A 113 15.86 -14.29 2.91
C LEU A 113 14.75 -13.31 3.30
N ARG A 114 14.55 -12.28 2.48
CA ARG A 114 13.77 -11.08 2.86
C ARG A 114 12.53 -10.96 2.00
N VAL A 115 11.73 -12.01 2.03
CA VAL A 115 10.45 -12.05 1.32
C VAL A 115 9.37 -11.76 2.36
N MET A 116 8.70 -10.63 2.19
CA MET A 116 7.52 -10.33 3.00
C MET A 116 6.41 -11.34 2.67
N MET A 117 5.63 -11.69 3.69
CA MET A 117 4.44 -12.52 3.59
C MET A 117 3.49 -11.99 2.50
N ARG A 118 2.77 -12.90 1.83
CA ARG A 118 1.78 -12.46 0.83
C ARG A 118 0.60 -11.79 1.53
N MET A 119 0.00 -10.80 0.88
CA MET A 119 -1.12 -10.03 1.47
C MET A 119 -2.31 -10.94 1.79
N ASP A 120 -2.62 -11.88 0.90
CA ASP A 120 -3.68 -12.87 1.09
C ASP A 120 -3.38 -13.87 2.23
N GLU A 121 -2.11 -14.09 2.55
CA GLU A 121 -1.71 -14.93 3.68
C GLU A 121 -1.89 -14.17 4.99
N ILE A 122 -1.52 -12.88 5.02
CA ILE A 122 -1.79 -11.99 6.16
C ILE A 122 -3.29 -11.88 6.42
N GLY A 123 -4.08 -11.64 5.38
CA GLY A 123 -5.55 -11.52 5.49
C GLY A 123 -6.20 -12.78 6.05
N ARG A 124 -5.71 -13.97 5.64
CA ARG A 124 -6.19 -15.25 6.21
C ARG A 124 -5.76 -15.46 7.65
N LEU A 125 -4.50 -15.17 8.00
CA LEU A 125 -4.01 -15.34 9.37
C LEU A 125 -4.70 -14.43 10.36
N LEU A 126 -4.96 -13.17 9.98
CA LEU A 126 -5.64 -12.21 10.85
C LEU A 126 -7.17 -12.26 10.72
N GLY A 127 -7.71 -13.11 9.85
CA GLY A 127 -9.15 -13.22 9.62
C GLY A 127 -9.79 -11.91 9.13
N ILE A 128 -9.13 -11.19 8.22
CA ILE A 128 -9.59 -9.87 7.75
C ILE A 128 -10.73 -10.06 6.75
N THR A 129 -11.88 -9.47 7.04
CA THR A 129 -13.02 -9.47 6.11
C THR A 129 -12.91 -8.33 5.09
N GLU A 130 -13.58 -8.49 3.94
CA GLU A 130 -13.68 -7.43 2.95
C GLU A 130 -14.32 -6.15 3.51
N GLU A 131 -15.27 -6.29 4.43
CA GLU A 131 -15.97 -5.19 5.07
C GLU A 131 -15.02 -4.36 5.94
N GLU A 132 -14.23 -5.02 6.80
CA GLU A 132 -13.19 -4.35 7.59
C GLU A 132 -12.17 -3.64 6.71
N ARG A 133 -11.76 -4.30 5.62
CA ARG A 133 -10.79 -3.71 4.69
C ARG A 133 -11.31 -2.41 4.08
N LEU A 134 -12.56 -2.40 3.64
CA LEU A 134 -13.19 -1.24 3.02
C LEU A 134 -13.47 -0.13 4.04
N ALA A 135 -13.97 -0.47 5.22
CA ALA A 135 -14.27 0.47 6.29
C ALA A 135 -13.00 1.23 6.73
N LEU A 136 -11.88 0.50 6.87
CA LEU A 136 -10.62 1.05 7.35
C LEU A 136 -9.70 1.54 6.23
N LYS A 137 -10.06 1.32 4.96
CA LYS A 137 -9.22 1.61 3.79
C LYS A 137 -7.82 0.99 3.87
N ILE A 138 -7.71 -0.18 4.52
CA ILE A 138 -6.43 -0.90 4.71
C ILE A 138 -6.10 -1.75 3.50
N TYR A 139 -5.97 -1.09 2.35
CA TYR A 139 -5.78 -1.79 1.09
C TYR A 139 -4.46 -2.53 1.01
N SER A 140 -3.48 -2.31 1.89
CA SER A 140 -2.19 -3.02 1.87
C SER A 140 -2.27 -4.46 2.38
N LEU A 141 -3.40 -4.84 2.99
CA LEU A 141 -3.68 -6.19 3.49
C LEU A 141 -4.66 -6.94 2.58
N GLY A 142 -4.51 -8.27 2.52
CA GLY A 142 -5.47 -9.13 1.84
C GLY A 142 -6.70 -9.39 2.72
N THR A 143 -7.68 -10.08 2.17
CA THR A 143 -8.91 -10.48 2.87
C THR A 143 -9.07 -12.00 2.80
N MET A 144 -9.69 -12.60 3.82
CA MET A 144 -9.89 -14.05 3.89
C MET A 144 -11.00 -14.52 2.93
N ASP A 145 -11.97 -13.66 2.65
CA ASP A 145 -13.17 -13.89 1.83
C ASP A 145 -13.07 -13.26 0.42
N GLY A 146 -11.91 -12.71 0.07
CA GLY A 146 -11.71 -11.93 -1.16
C GLY A 146 -11.70 -12.75 -2.44
N SER A 147 -12.73 -12.61 -3.28
CA SER A 147 -12.73 -13.16 -4.65
C SER A 147 -11.63 -12.53 -5.53
N PRO A 148 -11.14 -13.22 -6.58
CA PRO A 148 -10.13 -12.65 -7.51
C PRO A 148 -10.52 -11.29 -8.10
N ALA A 149 -11.81 -11.09 -8.41
CA ALA A 149 -12.33 -9.84 -8.94
C ALA A 149 -12.26 -8.69 -7.90
N LYS A 150 -12.59 -8.98 -6.64
CA LYS A 150 -12.47 -8.01 -5.53
C LYS A 150 -11.01 -7.62 -5.29
N ARG A 151 -10.08 -8.59 -5.33
CA ARG A 151 -8.63 -8.34 -5.25
C ARG A 151 -8.12 -7.42 -6.35
N ALA A 152 -8.61 -7.59 -7.59
CA ALA A 152 -8.26 -6.72 -8.70
C ALA A 152 -8.78 -5.28 -8.51
N ARG A 153 -9.99 -5.11 -7.94
CA ARG A 153 -10.57 -3.80 -7.61
C ARG A 153 -9.77 -3.09 -6.51
N ALA A 154 -9.44 -3.78 -5.43
CA ALA A 154 -8.64 -3.23 -4.33
C ALA A 154 -7.23 -2.78 -4.80
N LYS A 155 -6.60 -3.56 -5.70
CA LYS A 155 -5.34 -3.13 -6.33
C LYS A 155 -5.51 -1.81 -7.09
N ARG A 156 -6.61 -1.65 -7.85
CA ARG A 156 -6.90 -0.41 -8.58
C ARG A 156 -7.14 0.76 -7.64
N GLU A 157 -7.84 0.57 -6.52
CA GLU A 157 -8.06 1.62 -5.51
C GLU A 157 -6.76 2.02 -4.84
N ARG A 158 -5.93 1.06 -4.39
CA ARG A 158 -4.60 1.36 -3.85
C ARG A 158 -3.71 2.11 -4.85
N ASP A 159 -3.70 1.66 -6.11
CA ASP A 159 -2.95 2.33 -7.17
C ASP A 159 -3.48 3.74 -7.43
N ARG A 160 -4.79 3.97 -7.29
CA ARG A 160 -5.42 5.30 -7.43
C ARG A 160 -4.99 6.22 -6.30
N GLU A 161 -5.19 5.82 -5.05
CA GLU A 161 -4.78 6.60 -3.87
C GLU A 161 -3.30 6.93 -3.88
N HIS A 162 -2.46 6.01 -4.37
CA HIS A 162 -1.04 6.26 -4.44
C HIS A 162 -0.65 7.21 -5.59
N LYS A 163 -1.32 7.12 -6.74
CA LYS A 163 -0.98 7.92 -7.93
C LYS A 163 -1.60 9.31 -7.90
N GLU A 164 -2.69 9.53 -7.18
CA GLU A 164 -3.36 10.83 -7.11
C GLU A 164 -2.46 11.94 -6.54
N PRO A 165 -1.80 11.76 -5.38
CA PRO A 165 -0.88 12.75 -4.82
C PRO A 165 0.35 12.97 -5.71
N VAL A 166 0.88 11.89 -6.30
CA VAL A 166 2.03 11.97 -7.21
C VAL A 166 1.67 12.75 -8.49
N ARG A 167 0.45 12.57 -9.00
CA ARG A 167 -0.06 13.34 -10.16
C ARG A 167 -0.21 14.81 -9.82
N TRP A 168 -0.80 15.13 -8.67
CA TRP A 168 -0.91 16.51 -8.17
C TRP A 168 0.47 17.17 -8.03
N LEU A 169 1.43 16.48 -7.41
CA LEU A 169 2.81 16.97 -7.26
C LEU A 169 3.56 17.12 -8.59
N GLN A 170 3.19 16.35 -9.61
CA GLN A 170 3.72 16.45 -10.97
C GLN A 170 3.00 17.52 -11.82
N GLY A 171 2.12 18.33 -11.23
CA GLY A 171 1.37 19.38 -11.92
C GLY A 171 0.25 18.85 -12.82
N ALA A 172 -0.10 17.57 -12.72
CA ALA A 172 -1.25 17.02 -13.44
C ALA A 172 -2.53 17.58 -12.80
N ARG A 173 -3.26 18.38 -13.58
CA ARG A 173 -4.49 19.04 -13.14
C ARG A 173 -5.56 18.00 -12.75
N PRO A 174 -6.46 18.32 -11.80
CA PRO A 174 -7.59 17.46 -11.43
C PRO A 174 -8.38 16.99 -12.65
N ARG A 175 -8.94 15.77 -12.59
CA ARG A 175 -9.60 15.12 -13.74
C ARG A 175 -10.74 15.96 -14.31
N ASP A 176 -11.45 16.64 -13.44
CA ASP A 176 -12.48 17.65 -13.67
C ASP A 176 -11.99 18.85 -14.51
N VAL A 177 -10.74 19.28 -14.34
CA VAL A 177 -10.11 20.32 -15.16
C VAL A 177 -9.73 19.79 -16.55
N TYR A 178 -9.23 18.55 -16.63
CA TYR A 178 -8.93 17.88 -17.90
C TYR A 178 -10.20 17.60 -18.72
N GLU A 179 -11.28 17.17 -18.08
CA GLU A 179 -12.57 16.91 -18.71
C GLU A 179 -13.26 18.21 -19.17
N ARG A 180 -13.16 19.31 -18.41
CA ARG A 180 -13.60 20.65 -18.86
C ARG A 180 -12.83 21.11 -20.09
N GLN A 181 -11.50 20.99 -20.12
CA GLN A 181 -10.69 21.37 -21.28
C GLN A 181 -10.95 20.46 -22.49
N SER A 182 -11.17 19.15 -22.29
CA SER A 182 -11.53 18.22 -23.37
C SER A 182 -12.92 18.50 -23.96
N ARG A 183 -13.92 18.85 -23.12
CA ARG A 183 -15.24 19.29 -23.60
C ARG A 183 -15.15 20.63 -24.35
N ALA A 184 -14.39 21.60 -23.85
CA ALA A 184 -14.14 22.87 -24.54
C ALA A 184 -13.47 22.65 -25.91
N PHE A 185 -12.50 21.75 -25.98
CA PHE A 185 -11.81 21.39 -27.23
C PHE A 185 -12.76 20.73 -28.24
N ARG A 186 -13.62 19.78 -27.82
CA ARG A 186 -14.63 19.17 -28.70
C ARG A 186 -15.70 20.15 -29.16
N GLY A 187 -16.14 21.08 -28.30
CA GLY A 187 -17.06 22.16 -28.67
C GLY A 187 -16.49 23.07 -29.76
N SER A 188 -15.21 23.45 -29.64
CA SER A 188 -14.52 24.26 -30.65
C SER A 188 -14.24 23.51 -31.96
N ALA A 189 -14.00 22.19 -31.93
CA ALA A 189 -13.84 21.37 -33.13
C ALA A 189 -15.14 21.18 -33.91
N LEU A 190 -16.28 21.02 -33.21
CA LEU A 190 -17.61 20.98 -33.84
C LEU A 190 -18.04 22.35 -34.38
N GLY A 191 -17.68 23.45 -33.70
CA GLY A 191 -17.90 24.82 -34.18
C GLY A 191 -17.18 25.13 -35.50
N ARG A 192 -15.90 24.69 -35.63
CA ARG A 192 -15.13 24.86 -36.89
C ARG A 192 -15.67 24.03 -38.04
N LYS A 193 -16.17 22.81 -37.80
CA LYS A 193 -16.81 21.98 -38.85
C LYS A 193 -18.12 22.60 -39.37
N ARG A 194 -18.94 23.21 -38.50
CA ARG A 194 -20.18 23.90 -38.94
C ARG A 194 -19.87 25.16 -39.75
N ALA A 195 -18.86 25.95 -39.36
CA ALA A 195 -18.42 27.11 -40.10
C ALA A 195 -17.85 26.77 -41.50
N SER A 196 -17.11 25.65 -41.62
CA SER A 196 -16.58 25.20 -42.92
C SER A 196 -17.66 24.68 -43.88
N VAL A 197 -18.77 24.14 -43.37
CA VAL A 197 -19.90 23.67 -44.18
C VAL A 197 -20.76 24.86 -44.64
N ALA A 198 -21.04 25.82 -43.76
CA ALA A 198 -21.81 27.03 -44.11
C ALA A 198 -21.09 27.92 -45.13
N GLY A 199 -19.76 28.07 -45.03
CA GLY A 199 -18.95 28.81 -46.00
C GLY A 199 -18.72 28.11 -47.34
N ARG A 200 -18.99 26.79 -47.43
CA ARG A 200 -18.96 26.02 -48.68
C ARG A 200 -20.30 26.11 -49.43
N TRP A 201 -21.42 26.15 -48.70
CA TRP A 201 -22.75 26.35 -49.28
C TRP A 201 -22.92 27.74 -49.91
N ARG A 202 -22.48 28.82 -49.24
CA ARG A 202 -22.58 30.19 -49.79
C ARG A 202 -21.79 30.42 -51.08
N ARG A 203 -20.74 29.64 -51.34
CA ARG A 203 -19.94 29.74 -52.58
C ARG A 203 -20.56 29.01 -53.77
N ASN A 204 -21.46 28.05 -53.55
CA ASN A 204 -22.14 27.32 -54.61
C ASN A 204 -23.49 27.94 -55.02
N VAL A 205 -24.04 28.86 -54.23
CA VAL A 205 -25.31 29.57 -54.54
C VAL A 205 -25.05 30.92 -55.22
N ALA A 206 -23.81 31.42 -55.21
CA ALA A 206 -23.40 32.68 -55.85
C ALA A 206 -22.74 32.46 -57.23
N ARG A 207 -22.96 31.30 -57.85
CA ARG A 207 -22.57 30.98 -59.23
C ARG A 207 -23.82 30.74 -60.06
#